data_AF-A0A2U3GUD6-F1
#
_entry.id   AF-A0A2U3GUD6-F1
#
_cell.length_a   1.000
_cell.length_b   1.000
_cell.length_c   1.000
_cell.angle_alpha   90.00
_cell.angle_beta   90.00
_cell.angle_gamma   90.00
#
_symmetry.space_group_name_H-M   'P 1'
#
loop_
_entity.id
_entity.type
_entity.pdbx_description
1 polymer ?
#
loop_
_entity_poly.entity_id
_entity_poly.type
_entity_poly.pdbx_seq_one_letter_code
_entity_poly.pdbx_strand_id
1 'polypeptide(L)'
;MILFKRVISTATVLLAALGAGIVSPTAANASTVACNQNVEVRESDWDVYTGCFLQYGDTVQIGAQGSIWAGVWFTGNNGPQGWTTTAGSSKFPMPSARAYSLLSRADGHYRYVGTGTSFLYTGSGTYLYLRINDDVPGNGDGSFNANVQVIR
;
A
#
# COMPACT_ATOMS: atom_id res chain seq x y z
N MET A 1 18.34 2.36 -88.64
CA MET A 1 19.66 2.76 -88.08
C MET A 1 19.66 2.40 -86.59
N ILE A 2 20.32 1.29 -86.24
CA ILE A 2 20.90 0.88 -84.94
C ILE A 2 19.95 0.92 -83.72
N LEU A 3 19.26 -0.14 -83.29
CA LEU A 3 19.66 -1.42 -82.65
C LEU A 3 20.69 -1.30 -81.51
N PHE A 4 20.25 -1.41 -80.24
CA PHE A 4 21.07 -1.94 -79.15
C PHE A 4 20.23 -2.78 -78.17
N LYS A 5 20.49 -4.09 -78.17
CA LYS A 5 20.07 -5.04 -77.13
C LYS A 5 20.94 -4.83 -75.90
N ARG A 6 20.35 -4.90 -74.70
CA ARG A 6 21.10 -5.24 -73.47
C ARG A 6 20.42 -6.40 -72.75
N VAL A 7 21.16 -7.50 -72.69
CA VAL A 7 20.93 -8.69 -71.87
C VAL A 7 21.39 -8.35 -70.46
N ILE A 8 20.59 -8.65 -69.42
CA ILE A 8 21.10 -8.77 -68.04
C ILE A 8 20.44 -9.98 -67.37
N SER A 9 21.31 -10.80 -66.81
CA SER A 9 21.12 -12.13 -66.22
C SER A 9 20.20 -12.17 -64.99
N THR A 10 19.52 -13.30 -64.87
CA THR A 10 18.87 -13.82 -63.66
C THR A 10 19.88 -14.07 -62.53
N ALA A 11 19.60 -13.54 -61.35
CA ALA A 11 20.20 -14.00 -60.09
C ALA A 11 19.08 -14.37 -59.12
N THR A 12 18.83 -15.67 -59.01
CA THR A 12 17.95 -16.25 -57.99
C THR A 12 18.71 -16.23 -56.66
N VAL A 13 18.23 -15.46 -55.69
CA VAL A 13 18.76 -15.50 -54.33
C VAL A 13 17.93 -16.52 -53.54
N LEU A 14 18.55 -17.64 -53.15
CA LEU A 14 18.02 -18.51 -52.09
C LEU A 14 18.17 -17.78 -50.75
N LEU A 15 17.07 -17.44 -50.09
CA LEU A 15 17.09 -17.06 -48.67
C LEU A 15 17.04 -18.33 -47.81
N ALA A 16 18.11 -18.58 -47.06
CA ALA A 16 18.09 -19.50 -45.93
C ALA A 16 17.29 -18.85 -44.78
N ALA A 17 16.17 -19.47 -44.39
CA ALA A 17 15.39 -19.04 -43.23
C ALA A 17 16.11 -19.45 -41.94
N LEU A 18 16.77 -18.50 -41.28
CA LEU A 18 17.18 -18.64 -39.88
C LEU A 18 15.93 -18.51 -39.00
N GLY A 19 15.59 -19.59 -38.29
CA GLY A 19 14.52 -19.60 -37.31
C GLY A 19 14.84 -18.68 -36.14
N ALA A 20 14.43 -17.42 -36.24
CA ALA A 20 14.33 -16.54 -35.09
C ALA A 20 13.12 -16.99 -34.27
N GLY A 21 13.38 -17.73 -33.19
CA GLY A 21 12.37 -17.97 -32.17
C GLY A 21 11.90 -16.61 -31.66
N ILE A 22 10.64 -16.27 -31.96
CA ILE A 22 10.01 -15.05 -31.45
C ILE A 22 9.78 -15.28 -29.95
N VAL A 23 10.77 -14.98 -29.13
CA VAL A 23 10.55 -14.73 -27.71
C VAL A 23 9.71 -13.48 -27.62
N SER A 24 8.40 -13.66 -27.47
CA SER A 24 7.51 -12.55 -27.14
C SER A 24 7.98 -11.98 -25.80
N PRO A 25 8.27 -10.67 -25.68
CA PRO A 25 8.57 -10.10 -24.38
C PRO A 25 7.33 -10.30 -23.49
N THR A 26 7.50 -11.02 -22.39
CA THR A 26 6.50 -11.02 -21.31
C THR A 26 6.38 -9.58 -20.83
N ALA A 27 5.24 -8.94 -21.11
CA ALA A 27 4.95 -7.63 -20.58
C ALA A 27 5.08 -7.69 -19.05
N ALA A 28 6.08 -7.02 -18.49
CA ALA A 28 6.08 -6.74 -17.07
C ALA A 28 4.84 -5.91 -16.80
N ASN A 29 3.92 -6.42 -15.97
CA ASN A 29 2.78 -5.63 -15.53
C ASN A 29 3.34 -4.41 -14.81
N ALA A 30 3.14 -3.22 -15.38
CA ALA A 30 3.54 -1.98 -14.75
C ALA A 30 2.61 -1.76 -13.56
N SER A 31 3.16 -1.80 -12.35
CA SER A 31 2.42 -1.47 -11.14
C SER A 31 1.91 -0.04 -11.19
N THR A 32 0.62 0.14 -10.93
CA THR A 32 -0.09 1.41 -10.94
C THR A 32 -0.51 1.81 -9.52
N VAL A 33 -0.60 3.11 -9.23
CA VAL A 33 -1.12 3.58 -7.95
C VAL A 33 -2.64 3.55 -8.02
N ALA A 34 -3.26 2.57 -7.36
CA ALA A 34 -4.71 2.41 -7.27
C ALA A 34 -5.34 3.36 -6.24
N CYS A 35 -4.58 3.77 -5.21
CA CYS A 35 -5.00 4.75 -4.22
C CYS A 35 -3.80 5.52 -3.65
N ASN A 36 -3.96 6.82 -3.40
CA ASN A 36 -3.01 7.63 -2.64
C ASN A 36 -3.80 8.66 -1.81
N GLN A 37 -3.74 8.54 -0.49
CA GLN A 37 -4.53 9.36 0.43
C GLN A 37 -3.68 9.87 1.58
N ASN A 38 -4.00 11.06 2.06
CA ASN A 38 -3.45 11.59 3.31
C ASN A 38 -4.58 11.67 4.33
N VAL A 39 -4.51 10.82 5.35
CA VAL A 39 -5.61 10.61 6.30
C VAL A 39 -5.18 11.11 7.67
N GLU A 40 -5.95 12.04 8.23
CA GLU A 40 -5.82 12.44 9.62
C GLU A 40 -6.62 11.47 10.51
N VAL A 41 -5.98 10.98 11.57
CA VAL A 41 -6.59 10.12 12.59
C VAL A 41 -6.42 10.82 13.94
N ARG A 42 -7.50 11.40 14.46
CA ARG A 42 -7.51 12.11 15.75
C ARG A 42 -7.60 11.11 16.89
N GLU A 43 -7.09 11.48 18.06
CA GLU A 43 -7.20 10.67 19.28
C GLU A 43 -8.66 10.26 19.58
N SER A 44 -9.61 11.14 19.27
CA SER A 44 -11.04 10.89 19.47
C SER A 44 -11.73 10.05 18.40
N ASP A 45 -11.04 9.73 17.30
CA ASP A 45 -11.64 9.01 16.18
C ASP A 45 -11.79 7.51 16.48
N TRP A 46 -12.86 6.92 15.93
CA TRP A 46 -13.02 5.48 15.84
C TRP A 46 -12.27 4.94 14.61
N ASP A 47 -12.85 3.99 13.87
CA ASP A 47 -12.28 3.59 12.58
C ASP A 47 -12.45 4.73 11.56
N VAL A 48 -11.33 5.24 11.04
CA VAL A 48 -11.30 6.30 10.03
C VAL A 48 -11.23 5.67 8.64
N TYR A 49 -12.25 5.95 7.83
CA TYR A 49 -12.30 5.50 6.44
C TYR A 49 -11.25 6.19 5.59
N THR A 50 -10.41 5.42 4.89
CA THR A 50 -9.33 5.98 4.07
C THR A 50 -9.74 6.36 2.65
N GLY A 51 -10.85 5.81 2.13
CA GLY A 51 -11.19 5.90 0.71
C GLY A 51 -10.52 4.83 -0.17
N CYS A 52 -9.53 4.10 0.34
CA CYS A 52 -8.81 3.08 -0.43
C CYS A 52 -9.51 1.72 -0.39
N PHE A 53 -9.94 1.23 -1.56
CA PHE A 53 -10.45 -0.13 -1.73
C PHE A 53 -9.30 -1.07 -2.12
N LEU A 54 -9.14 -2.15 -1.37
CA LEU A 54 -8.13 -3.18 -1.58
C LEU A 54 -8.69 -4.31 -2.45
N GLN A 55 -7.84 -4.86 -3.31
CA GLN A 55 -8.09 -6.06 -4.11
C GLN A 55 -6.95 -7.05 -3.94
N TYR A 56 -7.24 -8.34 -4.11
CA TYR A 56 -6.23 -9.40 -4.05
C TYR A 56 -5.01 -9.04 -4.91
N GLY A 57 -3.83 -9.09 -4.32
CA GLY A 57 -2.57 -8.77 -4.98
C GLY A 57 -2.09 -7.34 -4.79
N ASP A 58 -2.91 -6.45 -4.23
CA ASP A 58 -2.50 -5.07 -3.96
C ASP A 58 -1.38 -5.02 -2.92
N THR A 59 -0.36 -4.20 -3.15
CA THR A 59 0.61 -3.82 -2.12
C THR A 59 0.14 -2.54 -1.45
N VAL A 60 -0.09 -2.62 -0.14
CA VAL A 60 -0.48 -1.49 0.71
C VAL A 60 0.77 -0.96 1.41
N GLN A 61 1.02 0.34 1.29
CA GLN A 61 2.09 1.05 1.97
C GLN A 61 1.48 2.17 2.80
N ILE A 62 1.86 2.25 4.07
CA ILE A 62 1.37 3.29 4.98
C ILE A 62 2.59 3.88 5.67
N GLY A 63 2.72 5.21 5.65
CA GLY A 63 3.66 5.97 6.47
C GLY A 63 2.89 6.94 7.36
N ALA A 64 3.32 7.12 8.60
CA ALA A 64 2.60 7.97 9.54
C ALA A 64 3.53 8.81 10.41
N GLN A 65 3.06 10.01 10.73
CA GLN A 65 3.71 10.99 11.59
C GLN A 65 2.68 11.68 12.49
N GLY A 66 3.13 12.64 13.30
CA GLY A 66 2.29 13.38 14.25
C GLY A 66 2.45 12.87 15.67
N SER A 67 1.58 13.37 16.56
CA SER A 67 1.58 13.00 17.96
C SER A 67 0.19 13.16 18.57
N ILE A 68 -0.07 12.33 19.58
CA ILE A 68 -1.27 12.41 20.42
C ILE A 68 -0.84 12.45 21.88
N TRP A 69 -1.69 13.03 22.73
CA TRP A 69 -1.70 12.72 24.16
C TRP A 69 -2.92 11.83 24.41
N ALA A 70 -2.71 10.59 24.89
CA ALA A 70 -3.76 9.58 25.00
C ALA A 70 -4.59 9.65 26.31
N GLY A 71 -4.77 10.85 26.87
CA GLY A 71 -5.62 11.04 28.06
C GLY A 71 -5.09 10.49 29.38
N VAL A 72 -3.93 9.82 29.40
CA VAL A 72 -3.36 9.26 30.63
C VAL A 72 -2.57 10.33 31.39
N TRP A 73 -3.05 10.65 32.59
CA TRP A 73 -2.43 11.66 33.45
C TRP A 73 -0.98 11.33 33.79
N PHE A 74 -0.15 12.36 33.86
CA PHE A 74 1.30 12.27 34.10
C PHE A 74 2.09 11.51 33.04
N THR A 75 1.49 11.24 31.87
CA THR A 75 2.20 10.77 30.67
C THR A 75 2.33 11.91 29.65
N GLY A 76 3.31 11.79 28.76
CA GLY A 76 3.52 12.73 27.66
C GLY A 76 2.91 12.23 26.34
N ASN A 77 3.12 13.01 25.29
CA ASN A 77 2.66 12.64 23.96
C ASN A 77 3.44 11.43 23.41
N ASN A 78 2.78 10.65 22.56
CA ASN A 78 3.42 9.59 21.78
C ASN A 78 3.19 9.79 20.28
N GLY A 79 4.10 9.24 19.49
CA GLY A 79 3.93 9.16 18.03
C GLY A 79 3.13 7.93 17.60
N PRO A 80 2.98 7.71 16.28
CA PRO A 80 2.23 6.59 15.71
C PRO A 80 2.73 5.21 16.14
N GLN A 81 3.99 5.09 16.55
CA GLN A 81 4.54 3.85 17.13
C GLN A 81 3.88 3.43 18.46
N GLY A 82 3.13 4.33 19.10
CA GLY A 82 2.54 4.11 20.41
C GLY A 82 3.57 4.06 21.54
N TRP A 83 3.15 3.48 22.66
CA TRP A 83 4.01 3.25 23.83
C TRP A 83 4.96 2.07 23.61
N THR A 84 5.96 1.92 24.49
CA THR A 84 6.94 0.83 24.40
C THR A 84 6.33 -0.54 24.76
N THR A 85 5.26 -0.57 25.56
CA THR A 85 4.55 -1.78 25.97
C THR A 85 3.34 -2.07 25.09
N THR A 86 2.98 -3.34 25.00
CA THR A 86 1.70 -3.75 24.39
C THR A 86 0.52 -3.31 25.26
N ALA A 87 -0.65 -3.19 24.63
CA ALA A 87 -1.89 -2.84 25.33
C ALA A 87 -2.32 -3.92 26.34
N GLY A 88 -2.14 -5.20 26.00
CA GLY A 88 -2.32 -6.33 26.92
C GLY A 88 -3.76 -6.61 27.38
N SER A 89 -4.71 -5.74 27.07
CA SER A 89 -6.12 -5.82 27.47
C SER A 89 -7.03 -5.96 26.25
N SER A 90 -8.03 -6.84 26.33
CA SER A 90 -9.02 -7.10 25.26
C SER A 90 -9.93 -5.92 24.94
N LYS A 91 -9.91 -4.86 25.75
CA LYS A 91 -10.64 -3.62 25.47
C LYS A 91 -10.04 -2.82 24.32
N PHE A 92 -8.74 -3.00 24.08
CA PHE A 92 -8.05 -2.36 22.97
C PHE A 92 -8.38 -3.05 21.64
N PRO A 93 -8.43 -2.30 20.53
CA PRO A 93 -8.67 -2.87 19.20
C PRO A 93 -7.69 -4.01 18.83
N MET A 94 -6.43 -3.88 19.24
CA MET A 94 -5.39 -4.89 19.05
C MET A 94 -4.55 -5.05 20.32
N PRO A 95 -4.92 -5.95 21.25
CA PRO A 95 -4.26 -6.11 22.55
C PRO A 95 -2.78 -6.50 22.44
N SER A 96 -2.41 -7.19 21.37
CA SER A 96 -1.03 -7.62 21.09
C SER A 96 -0.14 -6.55 20.48
N ALA A 97 -0.72 -5.42 20.05
CA ALA A 97 0.03 -4.26 19.56
C ALA A 97 0.33 -3.27 20.68
N ARG A 98 1.23 -2.32 20.41
CA ARG A 98 1.58 -1.23 21.32
C ARG A 98 0.35 -0.37 21.62
N ALA A 99 0.17 0.00 22.89
CA ALA A 99 -0.90 0.90 23.29
C ALA A 99 -0.74 2.25 22.57
N TYR A 100 -1.86 2.84 22.15
CA TYR A 100 -1.94 4.16 21.52
C TYR A 100 -1.16 4.30 20.20
N SER A 101 -0.84 3.17 19.56
CA SER A 101 -0.20 3.12 18.25
C SER A 101 -1.22 3.22 17.12
N LEU A 102 -0.76 3.61 15.93
CA LEU A 102 -1.57 3.55 14.72
C LEU A 102 -1.72 2.11 14.24
N LEU A 103 -2.95 1.76 13.89
CA LEU A 103 -3.35 0.50 13.29
C LEU A 103 -3.99 0.74 11.92
N SER A 104 -3.96 -0.27 11.08
CA SER A 104 -4.83 -0.40 9.92
C SER A 104 -5.85 -1.50 10.16
N ARG A 105 -6.99 -1.42 9.47
CA ARG A 105 -8.03 -2.46 9.48
C ARG A 105 -8.49 -2.76 8.06
N ALA A 106 -8.45 -4.04 7.72
CA ALA A 106 -8.96 -4.60 6.48
C ALA A 106 -9.60 -5.96 6.78
N ASP A 107 -10.69 -6.33 6.11
CA ASP A 107 -11.43 -7.58 6.35
C ASP A 107 -11.85 -7.77 7.83
N GLY A 108 -12.06 -6.68 8.56
CA GLY A 108 -12.36 -6.72 9.99
C GLY A 108 -11.16 -6.99 10.91
N HIS A 109 -9.95 -7.13 10.36
CA HIS A 109 -8.75 -7.50 11.12
C HIS A 109 -7.82 -6.30 11.27
N TYR A 110 -7.37 -6.05 12.50
CA TYR A 110 -6.39 -5.00 12.77
C TYR A 110 -4.96 -5.48 12.53
N ARG A 111 -4.11 -4.57 12.06
CA ARG A 111 -2.67 -4.75 11.92
C ARG A 111 -1.94 -3.52 12.44
N TYR A 112 -0.83 -3.75 13.15
CA TYR A 112 0.06 -2.68 13.60
C TYR A 112 0.68 -1.94 12.41
N VAL A 113 0.57 -0.61 12.40
CA VAL A 113 1.19 0.28 11.41
C VAL A 113 2.39 0.99 12.02
N GLY A 114 2.25 1.56 13.22
CA GLY A 114 3.32 2.38 13.80
C GLY A 114 3.63 3.61 12.93
N THR A 115 4.92 3.93 12.77
CA THR A 115 5.39 4.98 11.85
C THR A 115 5.31 4.58 10.38
N GLY A 116 5.12 3.29 10.09
CA GLY A 116 4.87 2.82 8.75
C GLY A 116 4.96 1.31 8.59
N THR A 117 4.27 0.80 7.58
CA THR A 117 4.21 -0.63 7.25
C THR A 117 3.99 -0.82 5.75
N SER A 118 4.33 -2.01 5.25
CA SER A 118 4.05 -2.43 3.88
C SER A 118 3.58 -3.88 3.90
N PHE A 119 2.51 -4.19 3.16
CA PHE A 119 2.00 -5.56 3.08
C PHE A 119 1.26 -5.86 1.79
N LEU A 120 1.27 -7.13 1.41
CA LEU A 120 0.41 -7.66 0.35
C LEU A 120 -0.98 -7.96 0.91
N TYR A 121 -2.02 -7.47 0.24
CA TYR A 121 -3.40 -7.83 0.55
C TYR A 121 -3.81 -9.09 -0.21
N THR A 122 -4.34 -10.08 0.51
CA THR A 122 -4.72 -11.39 -0.03
C THR A 122 -6.17 -11.75 0.24
N GLY A 123 -7.00 -10.77 0.64
CA GLY A 123 -8.43 -10.95 0.84
C GLY A 123 -9.23 -10.81 -0.46
N SER A 124 -10.55 -10.95 -0.37
CA SER A 124 -11.47 -10.88 -1.52
C SER A 124 -11.83 -9.47 -1.95
N GLY A 125 -11.49 -8.47 -1.13
CA GLY A 125 -11.74 -7.06 -1.38
C GLY A 125 -12.47 -6.38 -0.22
N THR A 126 -11.95 -5.25 0.21
CA THR A 126 -12.46 -4.48 1.36
C THR A 126 -11.98 -3.04 1.28
N TYR A 127 -12.66 -2.14 1.98
CA TYR A 127 -12.08 -0.84 2.30
C TYR A 127 -11.07 -0.92 3.43
N LEU A 128 -10.03 -0.11 3.32
CA LEU A 128 -9.02 0.09 4.36
C LEU A 128 -9.47 1.20 5.32
N TYR A 129 -9.32 0.95 6.61
CA TYR A 129 -9.54 1.93 7.68
C TYR A 129 -8.25 2.09 8.50
N LEU A 130 -8.14 3.23 9.18
CA LEU A 130 -7.10 3.49 10.17
C LEU A 130 -7.72 3.69 11.55
N ARG A 131 -6.96 3.38 12.61
CA ARG A 131 -7.42 3.53 13.98
C ARG A 131 -6.26 3.66 14.96
N ILE A 132 -6.41 4.47 16.00
CA ILE A 132 -5.50 4.45 17.15
C ILE A 132 -5.86 3.26 18.06
N ASN A 133 -4.85 2.53 18.52
CA ASN A 133 -5.00 1.41 19.45
C ASN A 133 -5.31 1.94 20.86
N ASP A 134 -6.50 2.48 21.04
CA ASP A 134 -7.01 3.05 22.29
C ASP A 134 -8.30 2.34 22.70
N ASP A 135 -8.46 2.06 23.99
CA ASP A 135 -9.67 1.48 24.55
C ASP A 135 -10.75 2.53 24.87
N VAL A 136 -10.38 3.80 25.03
CA VAL A 136 -11.31 4.91 25.31
C VAL A 136 -10.96 6.15 24.47
N PRO A 137 -11.24 6.13 23.14
CA PRO A 137 -11.02 7.31 22.30
C PRO A 137 -11.72 8.56 22.82
N GLY A 138 -11.01 9.69 22.83
CA GLY A 138 -11.55 11.02 23.12
C GLY A 138 -11.31 11.51 24.55
N ASN A 139 -10.47 10.82 25.31
CA ASN A 139 -9.99 11.30 26.61
C ASN A 139 -8.70 12.14 26.49
N GLY A 140 -8.17 12.24 25.27
CA GLY A 140 -6.93 12.90 24.93
C GLY A 140 -7.06 13.96 23.84
N ASP A 141 -5.95 14.26 23.17
CA ASP A 141 -5.90 15.19 22.04
C ASP A 141 -4.78 14.87 21.04
N GLY A 142 -4.75 15.64 19.94
CA GLY A 142 -3.79 15.51 18.85
C GLY A 142 -4.26 14.59 17.74
N SER A 143 -3.36 14.34 16.78
CA SER A 143 -3.63 13.45 15.66
C SER A 143 -2.38 12.87 15.04
N PHE A 144 -2.58 11.72 14.38
CA PHE A 144 -1.64 11.18 13.43
C PHE A 144 -2.05 11.58 12.01
N ASN A 145 -1.06 11.80 11.15
CA ASN A 145 -1.25 12.02 9.74
C ASN A 145 -0.58 10.90 8.95
N ALA A 146 -1.36 10.13 8.21
CA ALA A 146 -0.92 8.93 7.52
C ALA A 146 -1.03 9.08 6.00
N ASN A 147 0.08 8.87 5.30
CA ASN A 147 0.08 8.66 3.86
C ASN A 147 -0.22 7.19 3.57
N VAL A 148 -1.29 6.91 2.84
CA VAL A 148 -1.72 5.58 2.44
C VAL A 148 -1.57 5.47 0.93
N GLN A 149 -0.81 4.48 0.46
CA GLN A 149 -0.68 4.13 -0.94
C GLN A 149 -1.07 2.67 -1.18
N VAL A 150 -1.82 2.44 -2.25
CA VAL A 150 -2.18 1.10 -2.72
C VAL A 150 -1.67 0.98 -4.15
N ILE A 151 -0.85 -0.04 -4.38
CA ILE A 151 -0.18 -0.32 -5.65
C ILE A 151 -0.75 -1.62 -6.22
N ARG A 152 -1.12 -1.59 -7.51
CA ARG A 152 -1.74 -2.70 -8.25
C ARG A 152 -1.04 -2.94 -9.59
#